data_AF-A0A2M7BGI8-F1
#
_entry.id   AF-A0A2M7BGI8-F1
#
_cell.length_a   1.000
_cell.length_b   1.000
_cell.length_c   1.000
_cell.angle_alpha   90.00
_cell.angle_beta   90.00
_cell.angle_gamma   90.00
#
_symmetry.space_group_name_H-M   'P 1'
#
loop_
_entity.id
_entity.type
_entity.pdbx_description
1 polymer ?
#
loop_
_entity_poly.entity_id
_entity_poly.type
_entity_poly.pdbx_seq_one_letter_code
_entity_poly.pdbx_strand_id
1 'polypeptide(L)' 'MKRAFLILIILLSLFLRIYCLQEVPPSLNWDEISHGYNAYSILKTGKDEWGKTFPLIFQAYGDF' A
#
# COMPACT_ATOMS: atom_id res chain seq x y z
N MET A 1 25.95 3.01 -21.66
CA MET A 1 26.46 3.14 -20.28
C MET A 1 25.46 3.82 -19.33
N LYS A 2 24.97 5.06 -19.60
CA LYS A 2 24.01 5.76 -18.71
C LYS A 2 22.71 4.99 -18.43
N ARG A 3 22.12 4.31 -19.44
CA ARG A 3 20.90 3.49 -19.25
C ARG A 3 21.12 2.29 -18.33
N ALA A 4 22.26 1.62 -18.46
CA ALA A 4 22.61 0.49 -17.59
C ALA A 4 22.77 0.94 -16.13
N PHE A 5 23.33 2.12 -15.90
CA PHE A 5 23.44 2.71 -14.57
C PHE A 5 22.06 3.04 -13.96
N LEU A 6 21.12 3.58 -14.74
CA LEU A 6 19.75 3.80 -14.28
C LEU A 6 19.03 2.50 -13.94
N ILE A 7 19.19 1.47 -14.77
CA ILE A 7 18.63 0.13 -14.51
C ILE A 7 19.20 -0.42 -13.21
N LEU A 8 20.51 -0.30 -12.98
CA LEU A 8 21.15 -0.74 -11.75
C LEU A 8 20.59 -0.01 -10.52
N ILE A 9 20.36 1.30 -10.59
CA ILE A 9 19.75 2.07 -9.51
C ILE A 9 18.33 1.59 -9.21
N ILE A 10 17.52 1.34 -10.24
CA ILE A 10 16.14 0.84 -10.07
C ILE A 10 16.15 -0.54 -9.42
N LEU A 11 17.02 -1.44 -9.88
CA LEU A 11 17.13 -2.79 -9.33
C LEU A 11 17.62 -2.75 -7.87
N LEU A 12 18.61 -1.92 -7.56
CA LEU A 12 19.11 -1.76 -6.20
C LEU A 12 18.03 -1.19 -5.27
N SER A 13 17.28 -0.18 -5.73
CA SER A 13 16.16 0.42 -4.98
C SER A 13 15.06 -0.62 -4.69
N LEU A 14 14.67 -1.39 -5.70
CA LEU A 14 13.67 -2.45 -5.55
C LEU A 14 14.13 -3.54 -4.57
N PHE A 15 15.40 -3.95 -4.67
CA PHE A 15 15.99 -4.91 -3.75
C PHE A 15 15.94 -4.41 -2.30
N LEU A 16 16.42 -3.19 -2.04
CA LEU A 16 16.43 -2.60 -0.70
C LEU A 16 15.01 -2.40 -0.13
N ARG A 17 14.01 -2.14 -0.99
CA ARG A 17 12.61 -1.95 -0.56
C ARG A 17 11.96 -3.24 -0.06
N ILE A 18 12.34 -4.39 -0.62
CA ILE A 18 11.72 -5.71 -0.35
C ILE A 18 12.59 -6.53 0.61
N TYR A 19 13.88 -6.22 0.71
CA TYR A 19 14.79 -6.87 1.65
C TYR A 19 14.25 -6.75 3.09
N CYS A 20 14.09 -7.88 3.77
CA CYS A 20 13.54 -7.99 5.12
C CYS A 20 12.15 -7.36 5.32
N LEU A 21 11.31 -7.25 4.27
CA LEU A 21 9.98 -6.63 4.39
C LEU A 21 9.06 -7.33 5.41
N GLN A 22 9.28 -8.61 5.71
CA GLN A 22 8.52 -9.36 6.71
C GLN A 22 9.02 -9.11 8.14
N GLU A 23 10.25 -8.63 8.30
CA GLU A 23 10.90 -8.44 9.60
C GLU A 23 10.93 -6.95 10.00
N VAL A 24 11.02 -6.05 9.01
CA VAL A 24 11.18 -4.60 9.22
C VAL A 24 10.31 -3.81 8.22
N PRO A 25 9.40 -2.95 8.70
CA PRO A 25 8.92 -2.86 10.08
C PRO A 25 8.12 -4.12 10.48
N PRO A 26 8.08 -4.48 11.77
CA PRO A 26 7.40 -5.69 12.25
C PRO A 26 5.87 -5.64 12.07
N SER A 27 5.30 -4.45 11.85
CA SER A 27 3.88 -4.25 11.63
C SER A 27 3.63 -3.08 10.69
N LEU A 28 2.51 -3.15 9.97
CA LEU A 28 1.99 -2.02 9.20
C LEU A 28 1.53 -0.89 10.12
N ASN A 29 1.62 0.34 9.64
CA ASN A 29 0.98 1.48 10.28
C ASN A 29 -0.55 1.33 10.22
N TRP A 30 -1.28 1.95 11.15
CA TRP A 30 -2.75 1.90 11.16
C TRP A 30 -3.38 2.45 9.88
N ASP A 31 -2.79 3.47 9.28
CA ASP A 31 -3.30 4.03 8.00
C ASP A 31 -3.13 3.04 6.84
N GLU A 32 -2.01 2.30 6.82
CA GLU A 32 -1.76 1.24 5.82
C GLU A 32 -2.75 0.10 5.99
N ILE A 33 -3.07 -0.26 7.24
CA ILE A 33 -4.06 -1.28 7.57
C ILE A 33 -5.46 -0.83 7.15
N SER A 34 -5.85 0.42 7.44
CA SER A 34 -7.15 0.98 7.04
C SER A 34 -7.33 0.96 5.52
N HIS A 35 -6.33 1.40 4.75
CA HIS A 35 -6.37 1.32 3.29
C HIS A 35 -6.39 -0.12 2.77
N GLY A 36 -5.59 -1.00 3.37
CA GLY A 36 -5.57 -2.43 3.02
C GLY A 36 -6.92 -3.10 3.25
N TYR A 37 -7.58 -2.80 4.38
CA TYR A 37 -8.91 -3.32 4.70
C TYR A 37 -9.97 -2.78 3.74
N ASN A 38 -9.95 -1.49 3.44
CA ASN A 38 -10.86 -0.88 2.47
C ASN A 38 -10.70 -1.49 1.06
N ALA A 39 -9.47 -1.68 0.60
CA ALA A 39 -9.19 -2.37 -0.67
C ALA A 39 -9.69 -3.82 -0.67
N TYR A 40 -9.49 -4.55 0.42
CA TYR A 40 -10.00 -5.90 0.61
C TYR A 40 -11.53 -5.95 0.62
N SER A 41 -12.18 -5.02 1.31
CA SER A 41 -13.64 -4.90 1.35
C SER A 41 -14.21 -4.61 -0.03
N ILE A 42 -13.58 -3.71 -0.80
CA ILE A 42 -13.99 -3.42 -2.19
C ILE A 42 -13.84 -4.67 -3.05
N LEU A 43 -12.72 -5.38 -2.94
CA LEU A 43 -12.49 -6.62 -3.69
C LEU A 43 -13.57 -7.68 -3.40
N LYS A 44 -14.09 -7.74 -2.17
CA LYS A 44 -15.08 -8.75 -1.76
C LYS A 44 -16.54 -8.32 -1.96
N THR A 45 -16.85 -7.06 -1.74
CA THR A 45 -18.23 -6.56 -1.62
C THR A 45 -18.55 -5.42 -2.60
N GLY A 46 -17.55 -4.88 -3.28
CA GLY A 46 -17.66 -3.65 -4.07
C GLY A 46 -17.76 -2.38 -3.23
N LYS A 47 -17.63 -2.47 -1.90
CA LYS A 47 -17.82 -1.36 -0.96
C LYS A 47 -16.65 -1.23 0.01
N ASP A 48 -16.38 -0.02 0.45
CA ASP A 48 -15.45 0.28 1.53
C ASP A 48 -16.00 -0.13 2.91
N GLU A 49 -15.25 0.13 3.98
CA GLU A 49 -15.64 -0.19 5.36
C GLU A 49 -16.89 0.57 5.85
N TRP A 50 -17.26 1.67 5.18
CA TRP A 50 -18.43 2.50 5.45
C TRP A 50 -19.60 2.21 4.51
N GLY A 51 -19.48 1.19 3.66
CA GLY A 51 -20.53 0.79 2.72
C GLY A 51 -20.62 1.66 1.45
N LYS A 52 -19.65 2.54 1.19
CA LYS A 52 -19.57 3.33 -0.05
C LYS A 52 -18.98 2.50 -1.18
N THR A 53 -19.62 2.57 -2.34
CA THR A 53 -19.18 1.87 -3.55
C THR A 53 -18.08 2.66 -4.25
N PHE A 54 -16.89 2.08 -4.38
CA PHE A 54 -15.70 2.67 -5.04
C PHE A 54 -15.45 4.16 -4.71
N PRO A 55 -15.25 4.51 -3.42
CA PRO A 55 -14.93 5.89 -3.06
C PRO A 55 -13.56 6.32 -3.64
N LEU A 56 -13.46 7.58 -4.03
CA LEU A 56 -12.18 8.18 -4.45
C LEU A 56 -11.28 8.54 -3.25
N ILE A 57 -11.90 8.77 -2.08
CA ILE A 57 -11.24 9.10 -0.82
C ILE A 57 -11.86 8.22 0.25
N PHE A 58 -11.03 7.45 0.95
CA PHE A 58 -11.47 6.64 2.09
C PHE A 58 -11.69 7.53 3.31
N GLN A 59 -12.81 7.32 3.99
CA GLN A 59 -13.05 7.95 5.28
C GLN A 59 -12.15 7.28 6.33
N ALA A 60 -11.42 8.07 7.11
CA ALA A 60 -10.52 7.56 8.15
C ALA A 60 -10.95 8.10 9.52
N TYR A 61 -11.22 7.20 10.47
CA TYR A 61 -11.54 7.55 11.86
C TYR A 61 -12.74 8.52 12.04
N GLY A 62 -13.64 8.60 11.06
CA GLY A 62 -14.77 9.53 11.10
C GLY A 62 -14.47 10.92 10.54
N ASP A 63 -13.25 11.17 10.06
CA ASP A 63 -12.81 12.42 9.42
C ASP A 63 -12.33 12.16 7.97
N PHE A 64 -12.17 13.22 7.16
CA PHE A 64 -11.84 13.16 5.73
C PHE A 64 -10.59 13.96 5.37
#